data_AF-A0A3E1QCT7-F1
#
_entry.id   AF-A0A3E1QCT7-F1
#
_cell.length_a   1.000
_cell.length_b   1.000
_cell.length_c   1.000
_cell.angle_alpha   90.00
_cell.angle_beta   90.00
_cell.angle_gamma   90.00
#
_symmetry.space_group_name_H-M   'P 1'
#
loop_
_entity.id
_entity.type
_entity.pdbx_description
1 polymer ?
#
loop_
_entity_poly.entity_id
_entity_poly.type
_entity_poly.pdbx_seq_one_letter_code
_entity_poly.pdbx_strand_id
1 'polypeptide(L)' 'MMNWFKKETKLDKLKKRYKYLMRKSYEIALKDKEKSDYIHDKAEAVFEQIKSLRYQYAEK' A
#
# COMPACT_ATOMS: atom_id res chain seq x y z
N MET A 1 29.64 4.94 7.44
CA MET A 1 30.04 3.59 7.02
C MET A 1 28.92 3.03 6.15
N MET A 2 29.23 2.80 4.88
CA MET A 2 28.48 2.12 3.80
C MET A 2 26.94 2.12 3.88
N ASN A 3 26.31 2.88 2.97
CA ASN A 3 24.89 2.81 2.68
C ASN A 3 24.43 1.36 2.48
N TRP A 4 23.77 0.82 3.51
CA TRP A 4 22.96 -0.39 3.41
C TRP A 4 21.70 -0.04 2.61
N PHE A 5 21.86 0.16 1.29
CA PHE A 5 20.75 0.11 0.36
C PHE A 5 20.19 -1.32 0.38
N LYS A 6 19.41 -1.65 1.42
CA LYS A 6 18.54 -2.82 1.43
C LYS A 6 17.68 -2.69 0.18
N LYS A 7 17.86 -3.61 -0.78
CA LYS A 7 17.02 -3.68 -1.96
C LYS A 7 15.58 -3.73 -1.48
N GLU A 8 14.77 -2.75 -1.88
CA GLU A 8 13.36 -2.73 -1.52
C GLU A 8 12.70 -4.03 -1.97
N THR A 9 12.15 -4.76 -1.02
CA THR A 9 11.42 -5.98 -1.32
C THR A 9 10.12 -5.64 -2.04
N LYS A 10 9.53 -6.61 -2.75
CA LYS A 10 8.20 -6.43 -3.36
C LYS A 10 7.16 -6.02 -2.30
N LEU A 11 7.27 -6.58 -1.09
CA LEU A 11 6.42 -6.23 0.04
C LEU A 11 6.57 -4.77 0.47
N ASP A 12 7.81 -4.25 0.52
CA ASP A 12 8.06 -2.85 0.88
C ASP A 12 7.48 -1.89 -0.15
N LYS A 13 7.60 -2.22 -1.44
CA LYS A 13 7.00 -1.43 -2.53
C LYS A 13 5.47 -1.39 -2.41
N LEU A 14 4.85 -2.53 -2.13
CA LEU A 14 3.39 -2.62 -1.92
C LEU A 14 2.95 -1.81 -0.70
N LYS A 15 3.66 -1.93 0.43
CA LYS A 15 3.38 -1.13 1.64
C LYS A 15 3.51 0.37 1.40
N LYS A 16 4.55 0.81 0.69
CA LYS A 16 4.70 2.23 0.30
C LYS A 16 3.54 2.69 -0.58
N ARG A 17 3.15 1.89 -1.57
CA ARG A 17 2.04 2.21 -2.46
C ARG A 17 0.71 2.29 -1.71
N TYR A 18 0.44 1.34 -0.82
CA TYR A 18 -0.72 1.36 0.07
C TYR A 18 -0.76 2.65 0.89
N LYS A 19 0.34 2.98 1.59
CA LYS A 19 0.43 4.20 2.40
C LYS A 19 0.21 5.48 1.58
N TYR A 20 0.76 5.54 0.36
CA TYR A 20 0.57 6.67 -0.53
C TYR A 20 -0.89 6.83 -0.96
N LEU A 21 -1.54 5.74 -1.38
CA LEU A 21 -2.94 5.75 -1.80
C LEU A 21 -3.84 6.15 -0.63
N MET A 22 -3.63 5.58 0.54
CA MET A 22 -4.45 5.83 1.72
C MET A 22 -4.31 7.26 2.26
N ARG A 23 -3.11 7.84 2.16
CA ARG A 23 -2.91 9.26 2.45
C ARG A 23 -3.65 10.14 1.43
N LYS A 24 -3.57 9.77 0.15
CA LYS A 24 -4.19 10.53 -0.93
C LYS A 24 -5.71 10.48 -0.89
N SER A 25 -6.32 9.35 -0.52
CA SER A 25 -7.77 9.27 -0.31
C SER A 25 -8.18 10.21 0.82
N TYR A 26 -7.48 10.19 1.96
CA TYR A 26 -7.75 11.09 3.08
C TYR A 26 -7.64 12.58 2.70
N GLU A 27 -6.60 12.97 1.97
CA GLU A 27 -6.42 14.35 1.51
C GLU A 27 -7.54 14.81 0.55
N ILE A 28 -8.16 13.87 -0.18
CA ILE A 28 -9.21 14.15 -1.16
C ILE A 28 -10.62 14.02 -0.56
N ALA A 29 -10.80 13.25 0.52
CA ALA A 29 -12.10 12.95 1.13
C ALA A 29 -12.94 14.18 1.46
N LEU A 30 -12.29 15.28 1.86
CA LEU A 30 -12.96 16.54 2.20
C LEU A 30 -13.40 17.35 0.97
N LYS A 31 -12.85 17.07 -0.22
CA LYS A 31 -13.10 17.82 -1.46
C LYS A 31 -13.96 17.04 -2.45
N ASP A 32 -13.74 15.74 -2.53
CA ASP A 32 -14.35 14.87 -3.53
C ASP A 32 -14.44 13.45 -2.95
N LYS A 33 -15.62 13.12 -2.43
CA LYS A 33 -15.86 11.84 -1.77
C LYS A 33 -15.75 10.68 -2.76
N GLU A 34 -16.35 10.77 -3.95
CA GLU A 34 -16.32 9.69 -4.93
C GLU A 34 -14.90 9.36 -5.36
N LYS A 35 -14.08 10.39 -5.57
CA LYS A 35 -12.66 10.19 -5.92
C LYS A 35 -11.84 9.67 -4.75
N SER A 36 -12.16 10.08 -3.52
CA SER A 36 -11.55 9.50 -2.31
C SER A 36 -11.85 8.02 -2.20
N ASP A 37 -13.12 7.64 -2.35
CA ASP A 37 -13.59 6.26 -2.24
C ASP A 37 -12.93 5.41 -3.33
N TYR A 38 -12.85 5.89 -4.57
CA TYR A 38 -12.13 5.21 -5.65
C TYR A 38 -10.63 4.98 -5.35
N ILE A 39 -9.97 5.94 -4.69
CA ILE A 39 -8.56 5.80 -4.29
C ILE A 39 -8.44 4.86 -3.09
N HIS A 40 -9.43 4.85 -2.20
CA HIS A 40 -9.52 3.94 -1.07
C HIS A 40 -9.66 2.48 -1.54
N ASP A 41 -10.56 2.21 -2.48
CA ASP A 41 -10.75 0.88 -3.09
C ASP A 41 -9.46 0.37 -3.72
N LYS A 42 -8.71 1.26 -4.40
CA LYS A 42 -7.39 0.92 -4.92
C LYS A 42 -6.38 0.60 -3.83
N ALA A 43 -6.45 1.29 -2.69
CA ALA A 43 -5.59 1.00 -1.55
C ALA A 43 -5.93 -0.37 -0.95
N GLU A 44 -7.22 -0.70 -0.81
CA GLU A 44 -7.68 -2.03 -0.37
C GLU A 44 -7.19 -3.14 -1.29
N ALA A 45 -7.28 -2.96 -2.62
CA ALA A 45 -6.75 -3.94 -3.56
C ALA A 45 -5.23 -4.18 -3.40
N VAL A 46 -4.46 -3.15 -3.00
CA VAL A 46 -3.03 -3.30 -2.67
C VAL A 46 -2.85 -3.98 -1.31
N PHE A 47 -3.73 -3.73 -0.35
CA PHE A 47 -3.71 -4.38 0.96
C PHE A 47 -3.98 -5.88 0.85
N GLU A 48 -4.93 -6.30 0.02
CA GLU A 48 -5.18 -7.72 -0.23
C GLU A 48 -3.98 -8.43 -0.88
N GLN A 49 -3.23 -7.74 -1.75
CA GLN A 49 -1.95 -8.26 -2.28
C GLN A 49 -0.87 -8.39 -1.20
N ILE A 50 -0.83 -7.46 -0.24
CA ILE A 50 0.08 -7.55 0.91
C ILE A 50 -0.30 -8.75 1.79
N LYS A 51 -1.60 -8.93 2.02
CA LYS A 51 -2.16 -10.00 2.83
C LYS A 51 -1.88 -11.37 2.20
N SER A 52 -2.17 -11.54 0.92
CA SER A 52 -1.89 -12.79 0.19
C SER A 52 -0.41 -13.17 0.22
N LEU A 53 0.49 -12.20 0.03
CA LEU A 53 1.93 -12.44 0.20
C LEU A 53 2.27 -12.87 1.62
N ARG A 54 1.74 -12.21 2.66
CA ARG A 54 2.00 -12.60 4.06
C ARG A 54 1.54 -14.02 4.37
N TYR A 55 0.36 -14.43 3.89
CA TYR A 55 -0.12 -15.80 4.06
C TYR A 55 0.79 -16.82 3.36
N GLN A 56 1.20 -16.57 2.12
CA GLN A 56 2.13 -17.43 1.39
C GLN A 56 3.49 -17.62 2.09
N TYR A 57 3.94 -16.62 2.85
CA TYR A 57 5.17 -16.72 3.64
C TYR A 57 4.97 -17.33 5.04
N ALA A 58 3.73 -17.39 5.56
CA ALA A 58 3.41 -17.93 6.88
C ALA A 58 3.15 -19.45 6.86
N GLU A 59 2.81 -20.02 5.69
CA GLU A 59 2.57 -21.46 5.50
C GLU A 59 3.83 -22.25 5.06
N LYS A 60 5.02 -21.65 5.14
CA LYS A 60 6.33 -22.30 4.89
C LYS A 60 7.14 -22.41 6.17
#